data_AF-A0A515A4K4-F1
#
_entry.id   AF-A0A515A4K4-F1
#
_cell.length_a   1.000
_cell.length_b   1.000
_cell.length_c   1.000
_cell.angle_alpha   90.00
_cell.angle_beta   90.00
_cell.angle_gamma   90.00
#
_symmetry.space_group_name_H-M   'P 1'
#
loop_
_entity.id
_entity.type
_entity.pdbx_description
1 polymer ?
#
loop_
_entity_poly.entity_id
_entity_poly.type
_entity_poly.pdbx_seq_one_letter_code
_entity_poly.pdbx_strand_id
1 'polypeptide(L)'
;MNRTLTYLLGPELVWLGMLAITGLISKLSQPLPANDHDKLLNIGWFLPALGVIFAFTTFFWAAGSHWWWLTRIGIASLIGSYFVVNFLCEAARYGDSRDSGIGSAFMAFIGLGWMVLFAMSFLAALCFLVKWPFLTVFKWLLIAIGGLTILGLLIGWLASFGATKGS
;
A
#
# COMPACT_ATOMS: atom_id res chain seq x y z
N MET A 1 21.12 -21.00 0.13
CA MET A 1 20.08 -20.09 -0.40
C MET A 1 20.74 -19.09 -1.34
N ASN A 2 20.27 -18.98 -2.59
CA ASN A 2 20.94 -18.21 -3.63
C ASN A 2 20.76 -16.70 -3.37
N ARG A 3 21.83 -16.00 -2.97
CA ARG A 3 21.79 -14.61 -2.50
C ARG A 3 21.23 -13.63 -3.54
N THR A 4 21.38 -13.95 -4.82
CA THR A 4 20.90 -13.15 -5.96
C THR A 4 19.38 -13.01 -6.00
N LEU A 5 18.63 -14.06 -5.66
CA LEU A 5 17.15 -13.98 -5.62
C LEU A 5 16.67 -13.00 -4.56
N THR A 6 17.36 -12.92 -3.42
CA THR A 6 17.03 -11.97 -2.34
C THR A 6 17.29 -10.51 -2.74
N TYR A 7 18.26 -10.25 -3.61
CA TYR A 7 18.51 -8.90 -4.13
C TYR A 7 17.49 -8.50 -5.21
N LEU A 8 16.99 -9.48 -5.97
CA LEU A 8 15.97 -9.29 -7.02
C LEU A 8 14.55 -9.19 -6.46
N LEU A 9 14.20 -10.01 -5.44
CA LEU A 9 12.92 -10.00 -4.72
C LEU A 9 12.89 -8.92 -3.63
N GLY A 10 13.30 -7.72 -4.05
CA GLY A 10 13.42 -6.53 -3.22
C GLY A 10 12.09 -5.82 -2.97
N PRO A 11 12.15 -4.63 -2.34
CA PRO A 11 10.98 -3.77 -2.19
C PRO A 11 10.52 -3.24 -3.55
N GLU A 12 11.37 -3.25 -4.58
CA GLU A 12 11.00 -2.81 -5.93
C GLU A 12 9.97 -3.74 -6.57
N LEU A 13 10.08 -5.07 -6.38
CA LEU A 13 9.08 -6.01 -6.90
C LEU A 13 7.72 -5.84 -6.24
N VAL A 14 7.68 -5.47 -4.97
CA VAL A 14 6.42 -5.15 -4.28
C VAL A 14 5.73 -3.98 -4.97
N TRP A 15 6.48 -2.91 -5.26
CA TRP A 15 5.94 -1.73 -5.94
C TRP A 15 5.58 -2.00 -7.40
N LEU A 16 6.36 -2.79 -8.12
CA LEU A 16 6.01 -3.24 -9.47
C LEU A 16 4.73 -4.08 -9.47
N GLY A 17 4.56 -4.98 -8.49
CA GLY A 17 3.34 -5.74 -8.29
C GLY A 17 2.14 -4.84 -7.99
N MET A 18 2.30 -3.86 -7.09
CA MET A 18 1.26 -2.88 -6.78
C MET A 18 0.87 -2.05 -8.01
N LEU A 19 1.85 -1.64 -8.83
CA LEU A 19 1.59 -0.95 -10.08
C LEU A 19 0.82 -1.82 -11.06
N ALA A 20 1.21 -3.08 -11.23
CA ALA A 20 0.50 -4.01 -12.11
C ALA A 20 -0.95 -4.23 -11.66
N ILE A 21 -1.18 -4.41 -10.35
CA ILE A 21 -2.52 -4.56 -9.78
C ILE A 21 -3.34 -3.27 -9.99
N THR A 22 -2.77 -2.11 -9.70
CA THR A 22 -3.44 -0.81 -9.87
C THR A 22 -3.81 -0.58 -11.33
N GLY A 23 -2.91 -0.91 -12.26
CA GLY A 23 -3.16 -0.82 -13.70
C GLY A 23 -4.24 -1.80 -14.17
N LEU A 24 -4.27 -3.03 -13.64
CA LEU A 24 -5.34 -4.00 -13.93
C LEU A 24 -6.69 -3.54 -13.43
N ILE A 25 -6.78 -3.06 -12.18
CA ILE A 25 -8.01 -2.49 -11.62
C ILE A 25 -8.48 -1.32 -12.48
N SER A 26 -7.59 -0.40 -12.80
CA SER A 26 -7.89 0.78 -13.61
C SER A 26 -8.43 0.40 -14.99
N LYS A 27 -7.84 -0.59 -15.66
CA LYS A 27 -8.32 -1.06 -16.97
C LYS A 27 -9.66 -1.80 -16.91
N LEU A 28 -9.87 -2.62 -15.87
CA LEU A 28 -11.11 -3.38 -15.71
C LEU A 28 -12.28 -2.49 -15.30
N SER A 29 -12.01 -1.37 -14.64
CA SER A 29 -13.02 -0.39 -14.22
C SER A 29 -13.43 0.58 -15.33
N GLN A 30 -12.73 0.62 -16.46
CA GLN A 30 -13.04 1.53 -17.56
C GLN A 30 -13.96 0.87 -18.62
N PRO A 31 -14.98 1.58 -19.14
CA PRO A 31 -15.37 2.96 -18.82
C PRO A 31 -16.10 3.06 -17.47
N LEU A 32 -15.72 4.05 -16.63
CA LEU A 32 -16.34 4.24 -15.32
C LEU A 32 -17.73 4.89 -15.49
N PRO A 33 -18.81 4.29 -14.94
CA PRO A 33 -20.06 5.00 -14.70
C PRO A 33 -19.82 6.18 -13.75
N ALA A 34 -20.55 7.29 -13.92
CA ALA A 34 -20.34 8.52 -13.15
C ALA A 34 -20.37 8.34 -11.60
N ASN A 35 -21.03 7.30 -11.09
CA ASN A 35 -21.11 6.97 -9.66
C ASN A 35 -19.97 6.08 -9.13
N ASP A 36 -19.12 5.51 -9.99
CA ASP A 36 -18.04 4.60 -9.56
C ASP A 36 -16.68 5.31 -9.42
N HIS A 37 -16.58 6.61 -9.76
CA HIS A 37 -15.38 7.43 -9.54
C HIS A 37 -14.94 7.43 -8.07
N ASP A 38 -15.88 7.60 -7.15
CA ASP A 38 -15.60 7.64 -5.71
C ASP A 38 -15.09 6.30 -5.18
N LYS A 39 -15.51 5.18 -5.78
CA LYS A 39 -15.01 3.84 -5.39
C LYS A 39 -13.55 3.67 -5.80
N LEU A 40 -13.17 4.13 -6.99
CA LEU A 40 -11.79 4.07 -7.45
C LEU A 40 -10.88 4.97 -6.59
N LEU A 41 -11.33 6.19 -6.28
CA LEU A 41 -10.59 7.10 -5.39
C LEU A 41 -10.49 6.56 -3.96
N ASN A 42 -11.53 5.88 -3.44
CA ASN A 42 -11.50 5.28 -2.11
C ASN A 42 -10.40 4.23 -1.96
N ILE A 43 -10.10 3.48 -3.02
CA ILE A 43 -9.00 2.51 -3.02
C ILE A 43 -7.64 3.23 -2.88
N GLY A 44 -7.52 4.45 -3.45
CA GLY A 44 -6.33 5.29 -3.37
C GLY A 44 -5.91 5.72 -1.97
N TRP A 45 -6.84 5.75 -1.01
CA TRP A 45 -6.52 6.07 0.39
C TRP A 45 -5.64 5.03 1.08
N PHE A 46 -5.79 3.76 0.70
CA PHE A 46 -5.12 2.65 1.36
C PHE A 46 -3.97 2.06 0.56
N LEU A 47 -4.02 2.16 -0.78
CA LEU A 47 -3.02 1.57 -1.67
C LEU A 47 -1.57 2.01 -1.37
N PRO A 48 -1.26 3.31 -1.21
CA PRO A 48 0.09 3.77 -0.91
C PRO A 48 0.58 3.26 0.44
N ALA A 49 -0.28 3.28 1.46
CA ALA A 49 0.05 2.79 2.80
C ALA A 49 0.30 1.28 2.81
N LEU A 50 -0.55 0.50 2.12
CA LEU A 50 -0.37 -0.94 1.97
C LEU A 50 0.92 -1.26 1.20
N GLY A 51 1.21 -0.52 0.13
CA GLY A 51 2.45 -0.67 -0.64
C GLY A 51 3.69 -0.48 0.24
N VAL A 52 3.69 0.53 1.11
CA VAL A 52 4.75 0.75 2.11
C VAL A 52 4.84 -0.43 3.08
N ILE A 53 3.73 -0.85 3.68
CA ILE A 53 3.73 -1.98 4.65
C ILE A 53 4.29 -3.24 3.99
N PHE A 54 3.85 -3.57 2.77
CA PHE A 54 4.38 -4.70 2.02
C PHE A 54 5.86 -4.52 1.67
N ALA A 55 6.31 -3.32 1.33
CA ALA A 55 7.73 -3.07 1.10
C ALA A 55 8.56 -3.38 2.36
N PHE A 56 8.06 -3.09 3.56
CA PHE A 56 8.72 -3.48 4.83
C PHE A 56 8.69 -4.99 5.11
N THR A 57 7.78 -5.79 4.51
CA THR A 57 7.82 -7.27 4.67
C THR A 57 9.09 -7.88 4.11
N THR A 58 9.70 -7.24 3.11
CA THR A 58 10.97 -7.71 2.53
C THR A 58 12.13 -7.72 3.54
N PHE A 59 12.01 -7.00 4.66
CA PHE A 59 12.98 -7.07 5.77
C PHE A 59 13.12 -8.46 6.37
N PHE A 60 12.07 -9.31 6.35
CA PHE A 60 12.19 -10.70 6.83
C PHE A 60 13.16 -11.53 6.00
N TRP A 61 13.42 -11.11 4.75
CA TRP A 61 14.36 -11.74 3.84
C TRP A 61 15.64 -10.94 3.68
N ALA A 62 15.88 -9.90 4.49
CA ALA A 62 17.02 -9.01 4.32
C ALA A 62 18.36 -9.76 4.41
N ALA A 63 19.00 -10.00 3.27
CA ALA A 63 20.37 -10.49 3.23
C ALA A 63 21.34 -9.30 3.29
N GLY A 64 22.02 -9.11 4.43
CA GLY A 64 23.11 -8.14 4.57
C GLY A 64 22.80 -7.00 5.53
N SER A 65 23.24 -5.78 5.20
CA SER A 65 23.12 -4.60 6.06
C SER A 65 21.67 -4.12 6.17
N HIS A 66 21.15 -4.06 7.40
CA HIS A 66 19.81 -3.56 7.71
C HIS A 66 19.61 -2.10 7.24
N TRP A 67 20.64 -1.26 7.35
CA TRP A 67 20.60 0.14 6.93
C TRP A 67 20.54 0.30 5.41
N TRP A 68 21.25 -0.55 4.68
CA TRP A 68 21.17 -0.57 3.21
C TRP A 68 19.77 -0.97 2.75
N TRP A 69 19.20 -1.97 3.40
CA TRP A 69 17.83 -2.42 3.15
C TRP A 69 16.78 -1.35 3.44
N LEU A 70 16.92 -0.62 4.55
CA LEU A 70 16.04 0.49 4.91
C LEU A 70 16.07 1.60 3.84
N THR A 71 17.26 1.91 3.34
CA THR A 71 17.45 2.93 2.29
C THR A 71 16.79 2.50 0.97
N ARG A 72 16.94 1.23 0.58
CA ARG A 72 16.25 0.67 -0.61
C ARG A 72 14.74 0.75 -0.47
N ILE A 73 14.19 0.37 0.69
CA ILE A 73 12.75 0.48 0.96
C ILE A 73 12.29 1.93 0.86
N GLY A 74 13.05 2.87 1.42
CA GLY A 74 12.77 4.30 1.31
C GLY A 74 12.66 4.76 -0.14
N ILE A 75 13.72 4.57 -0.93
CA ILE A 75 13.78 5.02 -2.33
C ILE A 75 12.70 4.33 -3.18
N ALA A 76 12.58 3.00 -3.07
CA ALA A 76 11.58 2.24 -3.81
C ALA A 76 10.16 2.68 -3.47
N SER A 77 9.90 3.02 -2.20
CA SER A 77 8.57 3.46 -1.76
C SER A 77 8.23 4.88 -2.15
N LEU A 78 9.20 5.79 -2.17
CA LEU A 78 9.00 7.14 -2.71
C LEU A 78 8.62 7.09 -4.19
N ILE A 79 9.40 6.35 -4.99
CA ILE A 79 9.18 6.21 -6.43
C ILE A 79 7.88 5.43 -6.70
N GLY A 80 7.70 4.29 -6.06
CA GLY A 80 6.55 3.41 -6.25
C GLY A 80 5.23 4.07 -5.86
N SER A 81 5.18 4.76 -4.72
CA SER A 81 3.97 5.49 -4.29
C SER A 81 3.59 6.59 -5.27
N TYR A 82 4.57 7.33 -5.78
CA TYR A 82 4.34 8.35 -6.80
C TYR A 82 3.67 7.75 -8.04
N PHE A 83 4.23 6.67 -8.60
CA PHE A 83 3.66 6.05 -9.79
C PHE A 83 2.28 5.44 -9.55
N VAL A 84 2.06 4.77 -8.42
CA VAL A 84 0.76 4.14 -8.10
C VAL A 84 -0.32 5.21 -7.99
N VAL A 85 -0.07 6.28 -7.24
CA VAL A 85 -1.03 7.38 -7.07
C VAL A 85 -1.26 8.10 -8.40
N ASN A 86 -0.20 8.34 -9.19
CA ASN A 86 -0.33 8.98 -10.49
C ASN A 86 -1.21 8.16 -11.45
N PHE A 87 -0.99 6.83 -11.52
CA PHE A 87 -1.78 5.95 -12.37
C PHE A 87 -3.26 5.92 -11.96
N LEU A 88 -3.53 5.92 -10.65
CA LEU A 88 -4.89 5.95 -10.12
C LEU A 88 -5.60 7.27 -10.44
N CYS A 89 -4.91 8.41 -10.26
CA CYS A 89 -5.45 9.72 -10.57
C CYS A 89 -5.69 9.89 -12.08
N GLU A 90 -4.82 9.37 -12.94
CA GLU A 90 -5.02 9.39 -14.38
C GLU A 90 -6.20 8.51 -14.80
N ALA A 91 -6.35 7.34 -14.19
CA ALA A 91 -7.50 6.47 -14.41
C ALA A 91 -8.82 7.13 -13.98
N ALA A 92 -8.81 7.94 -12.92
CA ALA A 92 -9.96 8.70 -12.46
C ALA A 92 -10.29 9.91 -13.34
N ARG A 93 -9.33 10.46 -14.09
CA ARG A 93 -9.53 11.58 -15.03
C ARG A 93 -10.14 11.14 -16.37
N TYR A 94 -10.39 9.85 -16.55
CA TYR A 94 -10.76 9.28 -17.84
C TYR A 94 -12.16 9.73 -18.28
N GLY A 95 -12.22 10.64 -19.26
CA GLY A 95 -13.46 11.08 -19.91
C GLY A 95 -14.06 12.38 -19.37
N ASP A 96 -13.57 12.91 -18.23
CA ASP A 96 -13.93 14.24 -17.74
C ASP A 96 -12.68 14.97 -17.19
N SER A 97 -12.37 16.11 -17.80
CA SER A 97 -11.19 16.91 -17.47
C SER A 97 -11.48 18.00 -16.44
N ARG A 98 -12.74 18.17 -16.01
CA ARG A 98 -13.19 19.25 -15.13
C ARG A 98 -13.08 18.91 -13.64
N ASP A 99 -12.58 17.71 -13.30
CA ASP A 99 -12.43 17.28 -11.91
C ASP A 99 -11.26 17.98 -11.21
N SER A 100 -11.57 19.12 -10.62
CA SER A 100 -10.65 19.90 -9.77
C SER A 100 -10.18 19.15 -8.51
N GLY A 101 -10.90 18.11 -8.09
CA GLY A 101 -10.59 17.32 -6.88
C GLY A 101 -9.44 16.32 -7.03
N ILE A 102 -9.06 15.95 -8.27
CA ILE A 102 -8.03 14.92 -8.52
C ILE A 102 -6.65 15.40 -8.05
N GLY A 103 -6.33 16.68 -8.23
CA GLY A 103 -5.06 17.26 -7.76
C GLY A 103 -4.92 17.23 -6.24
N SER A 104 -6.00 17.57 -5.50
CA SER A 104 -6.02 17.46 -4.05
C SER A 104 -5.97 16.02 -3.57
N ALA A 105 -6.65 15.10 -4.28
CA ALA A 105 -6.62 13.67 -3.97
C ALA A 105 -5.21 13.10 -4.15
N PHE A 106 -4.51 13.46 -5.23
CA PHE A 106 -3.11 13.08 -5.45
C PHE A 106 -2.22 13.49 -4.27
N MET A 107 -2.30 14.76 -3.85
CA MET A 107 -1.50 15.28 -2.74
C MET A 107 -1.83 14.59 -1.41
N ALA A 108 -3.12 14.31 -1.15
CA ALA A 108 -3.54 13.60 0.05
C ALA A 108 -3.04 12.15 0.07
N PHE A 109 -3.19 11.41 -1.03
CA PHE A 109 -2.82 9.99 -1.12
C PHE A 109 -1.31 9.80 -1.02
N ILE A 110 -0.53 10.63 -1.73
CA ILE A 110 0.93 10.56 -1.67
C ILE A 110 1.45 10.99 -0.29
N GLY A 111 0.84 12.03 0.31
CA GLY A 111 1.16 12.50 1.65
C GLY A 111 0.92 11.42 2.70
N LEU A 112 -0.20 10.70 2.62
CA LEU A 112 -0.51 9.59 3.53
C LEU A 112 0.51 8.45 3.38
N GLY A 113 0.82 8.05 2.14
CA GLY A 113 1.84 7.03 1.87
C GLY A 113 3.22 7.40 2.42
N TRP A 114 3.65 8.65 2.22
CA TRP A 114 4.94 9.13 2.71
C TRP A 114 4.98 9.31 4.22
N MET A 115 3.87 9.71 4.84
CA MET A 115 3.76 9.78 6.30
C MET A 115 3.92 8.39 6.92
N VAL A 116 3.28 7.36 6.36
CA VAL A 116 3.43 5.97 6.80
C VAL A 116 4.87 5.48 6.58
N LEU A 117 5.47 5.78 5.43
CA LEU A 117 6.87 5.45 5.14
C LEU A 117 7.82 6.07 6.16
N PHE A 118 7.62 7.34 6.50
CA PHE A 118 8.43 8.04 7.48
C PHE A 118 8.26 7.44 8.88
N ALA A 119 7.03 7.20 9.32
CA ALA A 119 6.74 6.59 10.62
C ALA A 119 7.37 5.20 10.77
N MET A 120 7.23 4.35 9.74
CA MET A 120 7.79 2.99 9.72
C MET A 120 9.32 3.01 9.65
N SER A 121 9.90 3.87 8.80
CA SER A 121 11.35 4.03 8.70
C SER A 121 11.95 4.53 10.01
N PHE A 122 11.28 5.48 10.67
CA PHE A 122 11.71 6.03 11.96
C PHE A 122 11.64 4.96 13.06
N LEU A 123 10.54 4.22 13.15
CA LEU A 123 10.39 3.11 14.11
C LEU A 123 11.47 2.03 13.89
N ALA A 124 11.72 1.66 12.63
CA ALA A 124 12.75 0.70 12.28
C ALA A 124 14.16 1.19 12.66
N ALA A 125 14.48 2.45 12.36
CA ALA A 125 15.75 3.07 12.74
C ALA A 125 15.94 3.09 14.27
N LEU A 126 14.91 3.46 15.04
CA LEU A 126 14.95 3.41 16.50
C LEU A 126 15.21 1.99 17.02
N CYS A 127 14.49 0.99 16.50
CA CYS A 127 14.72 -0.40 16.89
C CYS A 127 16.14 -0.86 16.58
N PHE A 128 16.71 -0.47 15.43
CA PHE A 128 18.09 -0.82 15.09
C PHE A 128 19.12 -0.12 15.98
N LEU A 129 18.90 1.14 16.35
CA LEU A 129 19.77 1.87 17.28
C LEU A 129 19.76 1.25 18.68
N VAL A 130 18.59 0.84 19.17
CA VAL A 130 18.41 0.22 20.49
C VAL A 130 18.74 -1.29 20.47
N LYS A 131 19.11 -1.85 19.30
CA LYS A 131 19.31 -3.29 19.07
C LYS A 131 18.09 -4.14 19.45
N TRP A 132 16.90 -3.56 19.39
CA TRP A 132 15.64 -4.27 19.60
C TRP A 132 15.27 -5.11 18.38
N PRO A 133 14.58 -6.25 18.59
CA PRO A 133 14.19 -7.14 17.51
C PRO A 133 13.02 -6.54 16.71
N PHE A 134 13.33 -5.61 15.81
CA PHE A 134 12.36 -4.92 14.94
C PHE A 134 11.42 -5.91 14.23
N LEU A 135 11.97 -7.02 13.72
CA LEU A 135 11.18 -8.05 13.03
C LEU A 135 10.08 -8.66 13.91
N THR A 136 10.32 -8.78 15.21
CA THR A 136 9.31 -9.27 16.16
C THR A 136 8.21 -8.24 16.34
N VAL A 137 8.57 -6.97 16.55
CA VAL A 137 7.60 -5.86 16.68
C VAL A 137 6.76 -5.73 15.40
N PHE A 138 7.42 -5.77 14.24
CA PHE A 138 6.76 -5.67 12.94
C PHE A 138 5.85 -6.88 12.66
N LYS A 139 6.26 -8.10 13.04
CA LYS A 139 5.42 -9.29 12.95
C LYS A 139 4.12 -9.13 13.77
N TRP A 140 4.22 -8.66 15.01
CA TRP A 140 3.03 -8.43 15.85
C TRP A 140 2.12 -7.35 15.29
N LEU A 141 2.69 -6.29 14.72
CA LEU A 141 1.94 -5.25 14.03
C LEU A 141 1.19 -5.81 12.82
N LEU A 142 1.84 -6.65 12.00
CA LEU A 142 1.18 -7.33 10.87
C LEU A 142 0.06 -8.27 11.33
N ILE A 143 0.27 -9.02 12.43
CA ILE A 143 -0.76 -9.90 13.00
C ILE A 143 -1.95 -9.07 13.50
N ALA A 144 -1.72 -7.94 14.15
CA ALA A 144 -2.78 -7.07 14.64
C ALA A 144 -3.60 -6.48 13.47
N ILE A 145 -2.93 -5.95 12.44
CA ILE A 145 -3.60 -5.40 11.26
C ILE A 145 -4.36 -6.52 10.51
N GLY A 146 -3.71 -7.66 10.27
CA GLY A 146 -4.33 -8.82 9.64
C GLY A 146 -5.55 -9.32 10.41
N GLY A 147 -5.43 -9.44 11.74
CA GLY A 147 -6.53 -9.82 12.62
C GLY A 147 -7.70 -8.85 12.54
N LEU A 148 -7.44 -7.54 12.59
CA LEU A 148 -8.48 -6.50 12.45
C LEU A 148 -9.18 -6.56 11.09
N THR A 149 -8.43 -6.76 10.00
CA THR A 149 -9.03 -6.86 8.65
C THR A 149 -9.92 -8.09 8.51
N ILE A 150 -9.48 -9.27 8.98
CA ILE A 150 -10.29 -10.49 8.97
C ILE A 150 -11.54 -10.30 9.81
N LEU A 151 -11.42 -9.70 10.99
CA LEU A 151 -12.54 -9.43 11.88
C LEU A 151 -13.56 -8.48 11.22
N GLY A 152 -13.09 -7.43 10.55
CA GLY A 152 -13.95 -6.52 9.77
C GLY A 152 -14.68 -7.22 8.62
N LEU A 153 -13.98 -8.06 7.86
CA LEU A 153 -14.58 -8.87 6.79
C LEU A 153 -15.63 -9.85 7.34
N LEU A 154 -15.37 -10.45 8.49
CA LEU A 154 -16.27 -11.39 9.16
C LEU A 154 -17.54 -10.67 9.65
N ILE A 155 -17.41 -9.46 10.20
CA ILE A 155 -18.56 -8.60 10.55
C ILE A 155 -19.37 -8.26 9.29
N GLY A 156 -18.72 -7.84 8.20
CA GLY A 156 -19.40 -7.52 6.94
C GLY A 156 -20.15 -8.72 6.36
N TRP A 157 -19.53 -9.90 6.41
CA TRP A 157 -20.16 -11.16 6.00
C TRP A 157 -21.36 -11.52 6.88
N LEU A 158 -21.24 -11.39 8.21
CA LEU A 158 -22.35 -11.60 9.14
C LEU A 158 -23.50 -10.60 8.91
N ALA A 159 -23.18 -9.33 8.67
CA ALA A 159 -24.17 -8.30 8.36
C ALA A 159 -24.92 -8.58 7.05
N SER A 160 -24.27 -9.23 6.07
CA SER A 160 -24.91 -9.60 4.79
C SER A 160 -26.07 -10.60 4.94
N PHE A 161 -26.07 -11.44 5.99
CA PHE A 161 -27.20 -12.33 6.30
C PHE A 161 -28.39 -11.61 6.95
N GLY A 162 -28.17 -10.42 7.53
CA GLY A 162 -29.23 -9.60 8.10
C GLY A 162 -30.00 -8.80 7.04
N ALA A 163 -29.33 -8.42 5.95
CA ALA A 163 -29.89 -7.59 4.88
C ALA A 163 -30.91 -8.33 3.99
N THR A 164 -30.97 -9.66 4.03
CA THR A 164 -31.90 -10.49 3.23
C THR A 164 -33.31 -10.64 3.83
N LYS A 165 -33.62 -9.98 4.96
CA LYS A 165 -34.96 -10.05 5.60
C LYS A 165 -35.84 -8.81 5.39
N GLY A 166 -35.53 -7.95 4.43
CA GLY A 166 -36.30 -6.75 4.11
C GLY A 166 -36.57 -6.58 2.63
N SER A 167 -37.34 -7.50 2.03
CA SER A 167 -38.03 -7.30 0.76
C SER A 167 -39.43 -7.89 0.87
#